data_AF-A0A9R0SS53-F1
#
_entry.id   AF-A0A9R0SS53-F1
#
_cell.length_a   1.000
_cell.length_b   1.000
_cell.length_c   1.000
_cell.angle_alpha   90.00
_cell.angle_beta   90.00
_cell.angle_gamma   90.00
#
_symmetry.space_group_name_H-M   'P 1'
#
loop_
_entity.id
_entity.type
_entity.pdbx_description
1 polymer ?
#
loop_
_entity_poly.entity_id
_entity_poly.type
_entity_poly.pdbx_seq_one_letter_code
_entity_poly.pdbx_strand_id
1 'polypeptide(L)'
;MEEVAAMYFDELVDRRFIQPVSINFNNEVVSCTVQVMVHDLIAHKSAEENFLVVVDYNRKNLALSHKVHRLSLQLGDAKYAKISANIRKSQVHSLGVFGVSECMPCIGEFKLVRVLNLQLSDRRHGNQDLSIDLSRVSELFHLRYLKIVCDICIKLPNRMRGLQCLETLDVMDTPRGTYVPWDIIYLTRLLHLSLPPHTNLLDWSVSDDLSLCRPNHLQDLCISTPPSSDYDHLERSMYALDYVMYEHDSLKTVKLVAHGSSVSYGDTSKARVRWVLDKATHNLQRLDLSPSPVVFYKLYLWMKKLGNLCILKITVDVLSLNDVEILSGLPALTALSLYVKRSPCAKIIFGTAAGFTALKYLKLRFMSGISWVKFEADAMPHLWKLRLVFDAIPPMDQRLDLFSVGDQWKQYRHGTELISIEHMTGLREVSAKFVGLAARLECVSAIGIVSNHPSNPIIDVQLVDSCSHGAKR
;
A
#
# COMPACT_ATOMS: atom_id res chain seq x y z
N MET A 1 15.40 10.35 13.71
CA MET A 1 14.34 9.80 14.58
C MET A 1 13.88 8.44 14.10
N GLU A 2 13.67 8.25 12.79
CA GLU A 2 13.24 6.95 12.22
C GLU A 2 14.21 5.81 12.50
N GLU A 3 15.53 5.99 12.30
CA GLU A 3 16.53 4.95 12.60
C GLU A 3 16.51 4.54 14.08
N VAL A 4 16.43 5.51 14.98
CA VAL A 4 16.35 5.26 16.43
C VAL A 4 15.04 4.53 16.77
N ALA A 5 13.92 4.91 16.14
CA ALA A 5 12.64 4.24 16.32
C ALA A 5 12.66 2.80 15.79
N ALA A 6 13.33 2.56 14.66
CA ALA A 6 13.54 1.22 14.10
C ALA A 6 14.36 0.35 15.06
N MET A 7 15.47 0.87 15.61
CA MET A 7 16.26 0.15 16.62
C MET A 7 15.44 -0.24 17.85
N TYR A 8 14.62 0.68 18.40
CA TYR A 8 13.74 0.35 19.51
C TYR A 8 12.66 -0.65 19.13
N PHE A 9 12.12 -0.57 17.91
CA PHE A 9 11.16 -1.55 17.41
C PHE A 9 11.77 -2.95 17.34
N ASP A 10 12.97 -3.07 16.75
CA ASP A 10 13.71 -4.34 16.67
C ASP A 10 14.00 -4.89 18.07
N GLU A 11 14.37 -4.04 19.02
CA GLU A 11 14.56 -4.44 20.42
C GLU A 11 13.26 -4.98 21.07
N LEU A 12 12.11 -4.36 20.78
CA LEU A 12 10.80 -4.84 21.27
C LEU A 12 10.43 -6.20 20.66
N VAL A 13 10.79 -6.44 19.40
CA VAL A 13 10.59 -7.73 18.71
C VAL A 13 11.53 -8.80 19.29
N ASP A 14 12.81 -8.49 19.44
CA ASP A 14 13.84 -9.40 19.94
C ASP A 14 13.56 -9.84 21.38
N ARG A 15 13.07 -8.91 22.21
CA ARG A 15 12.63 -9.20 23.59
C ARG A 15 11.24 -9.84 23.66
N ARG A 16 10.59 -10.08 22.51
CA ARG A 16 9.24 -10.67 22.37
C ARG A 16 8.12 -9.88 23.06
N PHE A 17 8.32 -8.58 23.29
CA PHE A 17 7.25 -7.71 23.79
C PHE A 17 6.18 -7.48 22.74
N ILE A 18 6.60 -7.40 21.48
CA ILE A 18 5.73 -7.40 20.31
C ILE A 18 6.11 -8.57 19.41
N GLN A 19 5.13 -9.16 18.74
CA GLN A 19 5.31 -10.28 17.84
C GLN A 19 4.80 -9.89 16.45
N PRO A 20 5.63 -9.97 15.41
CA PRO A 20 5.18 -9.81 14.03
C PRO A 20 4.07 -10.82 13.70
N VAL A 21 2.91 -10.32 13.29
CA VAL A 21 1.75 -11.13 12.86
C VAL A 21 1.76 -11.26 11.34
N SER A 22 1.99 -10.15 10.65
CA SER A 22 2.15 -10.15 9.20
C SER A 22 3.48 -9.50 8.85
N ILE A 23 4.28 -10.26 8.11
CA ILE A 23 5.50 -9.79 7.49
C ILE A 23 5.18 -9.78 6.00
N ASN A 24 5.36 -8.63 5.36
CA ASN A 24 5.18 -8.58 3.91
C ASN A 24 6.31 -9.32 3.22
N PHE A 25 6.19 -9.45 1.91
CA PHE A 25 7.11 -10.23 1.12
C PHE A 25 8.54 -9.68 1.04
N ASN A 26 8.77 -8.45 1.54
CA ASN A 26 10.07 -7.80 1.59
C ASN A 26 10.73 -7.97 2.96
N ASN A 27 10.19 -8.86 3.78
CA ASN A 27 10.59 -9.06 5.17
C ASN A 27 10.33 -7.84 6.08
N GLU A 28 9.48 -6.90 5.64
CA GLU A 28 9.06 -5.77 6.48
C GLU A 28 7.85 -6.20 7.31
N VAL A 29 7.88 -5.91 8.60
CA VAL A 29 6.75 -6.18 9.49
C VAL A 29 5.63 -5.19 9.19
N VAL A 30 4.47 -5.69 8.77
CA VAL A 30 3.28 -4.88 8.44
C VAL A 30 2.29 -4.82 9.59
N SER A 31 2.22 -5.88 10.41
CA SER A 31 1.44 -5.84 11.64
C SER A 31 2.14 -6.63 12.74
N CYS A 32 1.96 -6.16 13.97
CA CYS A 32 2.41 -6.82 15.19
C CYS A 32 1.21 -7.09 16.10
N THR A 33 1.37 -8.06 16.99
CA THR A 33 0.51 -8.24 18.15
C THR A 33 1.35 -8.07 19.41
N VAL A 34 0.72 -7.63 20.49
CA VAL A 34 1.34 -7.59 21.82
C VAL A 34 0.92 -8.84 22.56
N GLN A 35 1.86 -9.53 23.21
CA GLN A 35 1.51 -10.67 24.05
C GLN A 35 0.63 -10.23 25.23
N VAL A 36 -0.32 -11.07 25.66
CA VAL A 36 -1.29 -10.75 26.73
C VAL A 36 -0.61 -10.27 28.02
N MET A 37 0.44 -10.95 28.48
CA MET A 37 1.17 -10.56 29.71
C MET A 37 1.83 -9.18 29.60
N VAL A 38 2.35 -8.86 28.41
CA VAL A 38 2.99 -7.56 28.13
C VAL A 38 1.94 -6.47 28.03
N HIS A 39 0.79 -6.78 27.42
CA HIS A 39 -0.36 -5.89 27.38
C HIS A 39 -0.85 -5.53 28.79
N ASP A 40 -0.97 -6.50 29.69
CA ASP A 40 -1.39 -6.27 31.08
C ASP A 40 -0.36 -5.43 31.85
N LEU A 41 0.94 -5.68 31.63
CA LEU A 41 2.02 -4.87 32.19
C LEU A 41 1.94 -3.41 31.69
N ILE A 42 1.73 -3.21 30.38
CA ILE A 42 1.56 -1.87 29.78
C ILE A 42 0.34 -1.17 30.38
N ALA A 43 -0.79 -1.87 30.52
CA ALA A 43 -2.00 -1.31 31.12
C ALA A 43 -1.78 -0.90 32.58
N HIS A 44 -1.11 -1.76 33.36
CA HIS A 44 -0.76 -1.49 34.75
C HIS A 44 0.18 -0.28 34.87
N LYS A 45 1.28 -0.25 34.12
CA LYS A 45 2.22 0.88 34.10
C LYS A 45 1.58 2.18 33.63
N SER A 46 0.73 2.11 32.62
CA SER A 46 -0.01 3.27 32.12
C SER A 46 -0.97 3.85 33.17
N ALA A 47 -1.61 3.00 33.98
CA ALA A 47 -2.49 3.43 35.07
C ALA A 47 -1.68 4.01 36.24
N GLU A 48 -0.57 3.37 36.63
CA GLU A 48 0.35 3.84 37.68
C GLU A 48 0.88 5.25 37.37
N GLU A 49 1.32 5.49 36.13
CA GLU A 49 1.91 6.76 35.72
C GLU A 49 0.89 7.79 35.22
N ASN A 50 -0.41 7.45 35.19
CA ASN A 50 -1.46 8.25 34.54
C ASN A 50 -1.09 8.65 33.08
N PHE A 51 -0.41 7.75 32.39
CA PHE A 51 0.18 8.01 31.07
C PHE A 51 -0.88 8.26 29.98
N LEU A 52 -2.00 7.53 30.06
CA LEU A 52 -3.16 7.66 29.18
C LEU A 52 -4.43 7.69 30.03
N VAL A 53 -5.27 8.69 29.79
CA VAL A 53 -6.62 8.75 30.36
C VAL A 53 -7.62 8.35 29.30
N VAL A 54 -8.37 7.29 29.57
CA VAL A 54 -9.49 6.84 28.73
C VAL A 54 -10.79 7.32 29.35
N VAL A 55 -11.54 8.13 28.61
CA VAL A 55 -12.90 8.55 29.00
C VAL A 55 -13.87 7.76 28.14
N ASP A 56 -14.55 6.80 28.76
CA ASP A 56 -15.59 6.00 28.12
C ASP A 56 -16.96 6.51 28.58
N TYR A 57 -17.70 7.16 27.68
CA TYR A 57 -19.00 7.72 28.02
C TYR A 57 -20.10 6.67 28.25
N ASN A 58 -19.85 5.40 27.91
CA ASN A 58 -20.75 4.31 28.28
C ASN A 58 -20.54 3.86 29.74
N ARG A 59 -19.39 4.19 30.36
CA ARG A 59 -19.07 3.88 31.75
C ARG A 59 -19.14 5.15 32.61
N LYS A 60 -20.05 5.18 33.59
CA LYS A 60 -20.33 6.36 34.46
C LYS A 60 -19.22 6.75 35.46
N ASN A 61 -17.96 6.41 35.20
CA ASN A 61 -16.86 6.76 36.10
C ASN A 61 -15.91 7.72 35.38
N LEU A 62 -15.80 8.96 35.87
CA LEU A 62 -14.52 9.45 36.40
C LEU A 62 -14.61 10.90 36.94
N ALA A 63 -14.20 11.06 38.20
CA ALA A 63 -13.63 12.29 38.71
C ALA A 63 -12.15 12.33 38.30
N LEU A 64 -11.78 13.27 37.42
CA LEU A 64 -10.39 13.51 37.02
C LEU A 64 -9.97 14.89 37.50
N SER A 65 -8.89 15.03 38.27
CA SER A 65 -8.34 16.33 38.69
C SER A 65 -6.85 16.50 38.39
N HIS A 66 -6.25 15.64 37.56
CA HIS A 66 -4.79 15.60 37.34
C HIS A 66 -4.38 15.96 35.90
N LYS A 67 -3.09 16.22 35.73
CA LYS A 67 -2.44 16.66 34.48
C LYS A 67 -2.53 15.55 33.43
N VAL A 68 -3.35 15.74 32.40
CA VAL A 68 -3.54 14.75 31.32
C VAL A 68 -2.72 15.14 30.09
N HIS A 69 -1.71 14.35 29.75
CA HIS A 69 -0.91 14.56 28.54
C HIS A 69 -1.40 13.75 27.33
N ARG A 70 -2.01 12.58 27.55
CA ARG A 70 -2.62 11.75 26.50
C ARG A 70 -4.06 11.43 26.89
N LEU A 71 -4.99 11.75 26.00
CA LEU A 71 -6.42 11.59 26.22
C LEU A 71 -7.01 10.74 25.09
N SER A 72 -7.74 9.69 25.46
CA SER A 72 -8.55 8.89 24.53
C SER A 72 -10.01 9.02 24.92
N LEU A 73 -10.81 9.56 24.02
CA LEU A 73 -12.25 9.71 24.19
C LEU A 73 -12.96 8.61 23.42
N GLN A 74 -13.61 7.71 24.14
CA GLN A 74 -14.48 6.66 23.59
C GLN A 74 -15.91 7.18 23.66
N LEU A 75 -16.36 7.75 22.54
CA LEU A 75 -17.69 8.32 22.35
C LEU A 75 -18.68 7.19 22.12
N GLY A 76 -19.42 6.85 23.17
CA GLY A 76 -20.48 5.87 23.10
C GLY A 76 -21.78 6.39 22.45
N ASP A 77 -22.85 5.64 22.67
CA ASP A 77 -24.17 5.87 22.08
C ASP A 77 -24.95 7.04 22.70
N ALA A 78 -24.38 7.65 23.74
CA ALA A 78 -25.04 8.64 24.57
C ALA A 78 -25.04 10.02 23.88
N LYS A 79 -26.23 10.45 23.44
CA LYS A 79 -26.51 11.71 22.70
C LYS A 79 -26.00 13.03 23.32
N TYR A 80 -25.34 13.03 24.48
CA TYR A 80 -24.94 14.25 25.20
C TYR A 80 -23.68 14.08 26.06
N ALA A 81 -22.71 13.29 25.58
CA ALA A 81 -21.41 13.13 26.21
C ALA A 81 -20.62 14.46 26.27
N LYS A 82 -20.88 15.31 27.27
CA LYS A 82 -20.06 16.50 27.56
C LYS A 82 -18.74 16.05 28.17
N ILE A 83 -17.61 16.48 27.60
CA ILE A 83 -16.32 16.38 28.29
C ILE A 83 -16.48 16.96 29.68
N SER A 84 -16.18 16.13 30.69
CA SER A 84 -16.13 16.55 32.09
C SER A 84 -15.33 17.84 32.21
N ALA A 85 -15.94 18.87 32.81
CA ALA A 85 -15.35 20.19 32.98
C ALA A 85 -13.98 20.16 33.70
N ASN A 86 -13.68 19.06 34.38
CA ASN A 86 -12.46 18.89 35.18
C ASN A 86 -11.20 18.55 34.35
N ILE A 87 -11.32 18.21 33.06
CA ILE A 87 -10.15 17.93 32.21
C ILE A 87 -9.54 19.25 31.72
N ARG A 88 -8.29 19.53 32.11
CA ARG A 88 -7.52 20.67 31.57
C ARG A 88 -7.06 20.39 30.15
N LYS A 89 -7.92 20.71 29.17
CA LYS A 89 -7.70 20.54 27.73
C LYS A 89 -6.40 21.18 27.22
N SER A 90 -5.94 22.24 27.87
CA SER A 90 -4.71 22.97 27.54
C SER A 90 -3.41 22.21 27.83
N GLN A 91 -3.42 21.04 28.48
CA GLN A 91 -2.22 20.26 28.80
C GLN A 91 -2.07 18.98 27.95
N VAL A 92 -3.07 18.70 27.12
CA VAL A 92 -3.13 17.49 26.29
C VAL A 92 -2.23 17.66 25.08
N HIS A 93 -1.31 16.71 24.88
CA HIS A 93 -0.41 16.63 23.73
C HIS A 93 -0.82 15.55 22.73
N SER A 94 -1.57 14.53 23.15
CA SER A 94 -2.09 13.48 22.28
C SER A 94 -3.58 13.31 22.54
N LEU A 95 -4.39 13.38 21.49
CA LEU A 95 -5.83 13.23 21.55
C LEU A 95 -6.30 12.15 20.55
N GLY A 96 -6.94 11.11 21.06
CA GLY A 96 -7.69 10.14 20.28
C GLY A 96 -9.18 10.33 20.51
N VAL A 97 -9.99 10.36 19.45
CA VAL A 97 -11.44 10.43 19.53
C VAL A 97 -12.04 9.32 18.68
N PHE A 98 -12.84 8.47 19.29
CA PHE A 98 -13.36 7.24 18.70
C PHE A 98 -14.88 7.18 18.91
N GLY A 99 -15.65 6.87 17.86
CA GLY A 99 -17.10 6.66 17.96
C GLY A 99 -17.93 7.68 17.20
N VAL A 100 -19.10 8.06 17.72
CA VAL A 100 -20.09 8.84 16.96
C VAL A 100 -19.69 10.31 16.83
N SER A 101 -19.73 10.85 15.61
CA SER A 101 -19.31 12.23 15.29
C SER A 101 -20.11 13.33 16.03
N GLU A 102 -21.39 13.07 16.34
CA GLU A 102 -22.28 13.99 17.06
C GLU A 102 -21.79 14.35 18.47
N CYS A 103 -21.01 13.46 19.08
CA CYS A 103 -20.46 13.63 20.42
C CYS A 103 -19.03 14.20 20.41
N MET A 104 -18.52 14.57 19.23
CA MET A 104 -17.16 15.05 19.08
C MET A 104 -16.99 16.41 19.80
N PRO A 105 -15.96 16.55 20.66
CA PRO A 105 -15.69 17.81 21.30
C PRO A 105 -15.10 18.85 20.34
N CYS A 106 -15.13 20.11 20.74
CA CYS A 106 -14.42 21.18 20.05
C CYS A 106 -12.89 20.95 20.13
N ILE A 107 -12.32 20.35 19.08
CA ILE A 107 -10.88 20.06 18.99
C ILE A 107 -9.99 21.31 19.13
N GLY A 108 -10.48 22.48 18.72
CA GLY A 108 -9.76 23.75 18.83
C GLY A 108 -9.45 24.18 20.28
N GLU A 109 -10.08 23.56 21.28
CA GLU A 109 -9.79 23.83 22.71
C GLU A 109 -8.48 23.17 23.18
N PHE A 110 -7.96 22.19 22.45
CA PHE A 110 -6.77 21.42 22.81
C PHE A 110 -5.49 22.01 22.18
N LYS A 111 -5.16 23.26 22.55
CA LYS A 111 -4.10 24.06 21.89
C LYS A 111 -2.70 23.43 21.85
N LEU A 112 -2.36 22.52 22.76
CA LEU A 112 -1.03 21.89 22.84
C LEU A 112 -0.94 20.52 22.15
N VAL A 113 -1.99 20.09 21.44
CA VAL A 113 -2.03 18.80 20.77
C VAL A 113 -1.01 18.74 19.64
N ARG A 114 -0.23 17.66 19.67
CA ARG A 114 0.77 17.28 18.66
C ARG A 114 0.34 16.06 17.86
N VAL A 115 -0.48 15.19 18.45
CA VAL A 115 -0.99 13.97 17.82
C VAL A 115 -2.51 13.96 17.93
N LEU A 116 -3.20 13.98 16.80
CA LEU A 116 -4.65 13.89 16.71
C LEU A 116 -5.05 12.69 15.87
N ASN A 117 -5.79 11.76 16.47
CA ASN A 117 -6.34 10.60 15.78
C ASN A 117 -7.86 10.59 15.94
N LEU A 118 -8.58 10.69 14.82
CA LEU A 118 -10.04 10.72 14.78
C LEU A 118 -10.52 9.46 14.06
N GLN A 119 -11.34 8.66 14.73
CA GLN A 119 -12.05 7.53 14.15
C GLN A 119 -13.54 7.72 14.41
N LEU A 120 -14.23 8.31 13.43
CA LEU A 120 -15.59 8.79 13.59
C LEU A 120 -16.56 8.02 12.70
N SER A 121 -17.74 7.70 13.22
CA SER A 121 -18.81 7.04 12.48
C SER A 121 -20.11 7.86 12.52
N ASP A 122 -20.96 7.80 11.48
CA ASP A 122 -22.35 8.25 11.58
C ASP A 122 -23.27 7.13 12.07
N ARG A 123 -24.33 7.51 12.77
CA ARG A 123 -25.49 6.64 13.00
C ARG A 123 -26.56 6.80 11.93
N ARG A 124 -26.56 7.91 11.20
CA ARG A 124 -27.59 8.25 10.22
C ARG A 124 -27.16 7.81 8.82
N HIS A 125 -27.12 6.50 8.59
CA HIS A 125 -27.08 5.97 7.22
C HIS A 125 -28.25 6.56 6.42
N GLY A 126 -27.95 7.44 5.45
CA GLY A 126 -28.95 7.90 4.48
C GLY A 126 -28.91 9.39 4.09
N ASN A 127 -28.30 10.28 4.89
CA ASN A 127 -28.21 11.70 4.52
C ASN A 127 -26.82 12.04 3.96
N GLN A 128 -26.72 12.14 2.63
CA GLN A 128 -25.47 12.40 1.91
C GLN A 128 -24.90 13.82 2.06
N ASP A 129 -25.62 14.75 2.72
CA ASP A 129 -25.22 16.15 2.87
C ASP A 129 -24.59 16.53 4.21
N LEU A 130 -24.52 15.60 5.17
CA LEU A 130 -23.84 15.86 6.44
C LEU A 130 -22.32 15.82 6.22
N SER A 131 -21.64 16.89 6.62
CA SER A 131 -20.18 16.97 6.62
C SER A 131 -19.69 17.41 7.99
N ILE A 132 -18.63 16.78 8.48
CA ILE A 132 -18.00 17.16 9.75
C ILE A 132 -17.08 18.35 9.46
N ASP A 133 -17.36 19.49 10.09
CA ASP A 133 -16.47 20.65 10.01
C ASP A 133 -15.26 20.48 10.94
N LEU A 134 -14.08 20.37 10.33
CA LEU A 134 -12.78 20.33 10.99
C LEU A 134 -11.94 21.58 10.68
N SER A 135 -12.56 22.69 10.27
CA SER A 135 -11.91 23.99 10.04
C SER A 135 -11.03 24.45 11.21
N ARG A 136 -11.43 24.12 12.44
CA ARG A 136 -10.71 24.45 13.69
C ARG A 136 -9.42 23.66 13.90
N VAL A 137 -9.14 22.63 13.09
CA VAL A 137 -7.82 21.95 13.09
C VAL A 137 -6.72 22.97 12.83
N SER A 138 -6.98 23.99 11.99
CA SER A 138 -6.03 25.06 11.68
C SER A 138 -5.55 25.85 12.92
N GLU A 139 -6.28 25.80 14.03
CA GLU A 139 -5.90 26.43 15.30
C GLU A 139 -4.86 25.62 16.11
N LEU A 140 -4.50 24.42 15.66
CA LEU A 140 -3.60 23.49 16.35
C LEU A 140 -2.16 23.63 15.84
N PHE A 141 -1.51 24.75 16.16
CA PHE A 141 -0.17 25.11 15.63
C PHE A 141 0.96 24.13 16.00
N HIS A 142 0.77 23.31 17.04
CA HIS A 142 1.74 22.31 17.48
C HIS A 142 1.50 20.93 16.88
N LEU A 143 0.44 20.76 16.07
CA LEU A 143 0.07 19.49 15.48
C LEU A 143 1.18 18.97 14.58
N ARG A 144 1.62 17.74 14.82
CA ARG A 144 2.63 17.00 14.06
C ARG A 144 2.03 15.82 13.31
N TYR A 145 1.04 15.16 13.89
CA TYR A 145 0.38 14.00 13.30
C TYR A 145 -1.13 14.18 13.32
N LEU A 146 -1.76 14.04 12.15
CA LEU A 146 -3.21 14.01 11.99
C LEU A 146 -3.61 12.77 11.21
N LYS A 147 -4.38 11.88 11.84
CA LYS A 147 -5.05 10.77 11.17
C LYS A 147 -6.56 10.89 11.33
N ILE A 148 -7.29 10.73 10.23
CA ILE A 148 -8.74 10.76 10.22
C ILE A 148 -9.26 9.56 9.45
N VAL A 149 -10.05 8.74 10.14
CA VAL A 149 -10.84 7.65 9.59
C VAL A 149 -12.30 8.03 9.82
N CYS A 150 -13.08 8.13 8.76
CA CYS A 150 -14.48 8.47 8.86
C CYS A 150 -15.30 7.87 7.72
N ASP A 151 -16.56 7.55 7.99
CA ASP A 151 -17.55 7.15 6.98
C ASP A 151 -18.35 8.35 6.43
N ILE A 152 -18.19 9.56 6.99
CA ILE A 152 -18.81 10.82 6.57
C ILE A 152 -17.77 11.78 5.97
N CYS A 153 -18.21 12.63 5.03
CA CYS A 153 -17.40 13.70 4.46
C CYS A 153 -16.85 14.63 5.54
N ILE A 154 -15.59 15.03 5.39
CA ILE A 154 -14.91 15.97 6.28
C ILE A 154 -14.56 17.24 5.53
N LYS A 155 -14.88 18.38 6.14
CA LYS A 155 -14.42 19.69 5.69
C LYS A 155 -13.15 20.06 6.45
N LEU A 156 -12.01 19.89 5.79
CA LEU A 156 -10.75 20.41 6.29
C LEU A 156 -10.71 21.95 6.17
N PRO A 157 -9.82 22.63 6.91
CA PRO A 157 -9.64 24.07 6.76
C PRO A 157 -9.27 24.42 5.32
N ASN A 158 -9.75 25.54 4.78
CA ASN A 158 -9.43 25.97 3.40
C ASN A 158 -7.94 26.28 3.17
N ARG A 159 -7.16 26.45 4.24
CA ARG A 159 -5.71 26.68 4.20
C ARG A 159 -5.03 25.79 5.24
N MET A 160 -4.13 24.93 4.79
CA MET A 160 -3.35 24.04 5.64
C MET A 160 -2.07 24.70 6.15
N ARG A 161 -1.61 25.81 5.54
CA ARG A 161 -0.35 26.51 5.86
C ARG A 161 -0.21 26.94 7.33
N GLY A 162 -1.29 27.06 8.08
CA GLY A 162 -1.27 27.33 9.52
C GLY A 162 -0.63 26.20 10.35
N LEU A 163 -0.64 24.96 9.84
CA LEU A 163 -0.12 23.76 10.51
C LEU A 163 1.38 23.59 10.28
N GLN A 164 2.18 24.59 10.66
CA GLN A 164 3.62 24.65 10.36
C GLN A 164 4.44 23.50 10.98
N CYS A 165 3.92 22.84 12.01
CA CYS A 165 4.56 21.70 12.66
C CYS A 165 4.15 20.34 12.09
N LEU A 166 3.23 20.28 11.12
CA LEU A 166 2.66 19.03 10.64
C LEU A 166 3.71 18.21 9.89
N GLU A 167 3.89 16.98 10.33
CA GLU A 167 4.82 15.98 9.78
C GLU A 167 4.06 14.87 9.04
N THR A 168 2.84 14.54 9.48
CA THR A 168 2.00 13.49 8.87
C THR A 168 0.54 13.92 8.77
N LEU A 169 -0.03 13.79 7.57
CA LEU A 169 -1.48 13.81 7.35
C LEU A 169 -1.93 12.48 6.73
N ASP A 170 -2.86 11.80 7.36
CA ASP A 170 -3.51 10.59 6.85
C ASP A 170 -5.04 10.78 6.86
N VAL A 171 -5.61 10.91 5.67
CA VAL A 171 -7.05 11.08 5.43
C VAL A 171 -7.56 10.08 4.37
N MET A 172 -6.83 8.97 4.16
CA MET A 172 -7.17 7.99 3.12
C MET A 172 -8.52 7.34 3.34
N ASP A 173 -8.83 7.01 4.60
CA ASP A 173 -10.04 6.31 5.00
C ASP A 173 -11.18 7.31 5.24
N THR A 174 -11.40 8.23 4.29
CA THR A 174 -12.50 9.20 4.30
C THR A 174 -13.29 9.12 2.98
N PRO A 175 -14.61 9.36 2.99
CA PRO A 175 -15.43 9.16 1.80
C PRO A 175 -15.21 10.28 0.76
N ARG A 176 -15.86 10.13 -0.40
CA ARG A 176 -15.87 11.13 -1.47
C ARG A 176 -16.36 12.48 -0.93
N GLY A 177 -15.61 13.55 -1.23
CA GLY A 177 -15.98 14.92 -0.85
C GLY A 177 -15.04 15.54 0.18
N THR A 178 -14.17 14.74 0.81
CA THR A 178 -13.05 15.27 1.60
C THR A 178 -12.03 15.93 0.67
N TYR A 179 -11.92 17.25 0.76
CA TYR A 179 -10.95 18.04 -0.01
C TYR A 179 -9.73 18.35 0.83
N VAL A 180 -8.54 18.02 0.33
CA VAL A 180 -7.26 18.42 0.91
C VAL A 180 -6.74 19.63 0.12
N PRO A 181 -6.64 20.81 0.75
CA PRO A 181 -6.12 22.00 0.08
C PRO A 181 -4.72 21.81 -0.48
N TRP A 182 -4.49 22.35 -1.67
CA TRP A 182 -3.21 22.28 -2.37
C TRP A 182 -2.06 22.97 -1.62
N ASP A 183 -2.35 23.95 -0.75
CA ASP A 183 -1.32 24.67 0.00
C ASP A 183 -0.56 23.78 1.03
N ILE A 184 -1.04 22.55 1.24
CA ILE A 184 -0.39 21.54 2.09
C ILE A 184 1.02 21.17 1.60
N ILE A 185 1.28 21.23 0.29
CA ILE A 185 2.58 20.88 -0.31
C ILE A 185 3.69 21.88 0.06
N TYR A 186 3.34 23.02 0.67
CA TYR A 186 4.29 24.03 1.16
C TYR A 186 4.56 23.94 2.67
N LEU A 187 3.99 22.95 3.36
CA LEU A 187 4.31 22.69 4.75
C LEU A 187 5.73 22.13 4.86
N THR A 188 6.69 22.95 5.30
CA THR A 188 8.13 22.65 5.32
C THR A 188 8.51 21.41 6.13
N ARG A 189 7.67 21.01 7.09
CA ARG A 189 7.89 19.85 7.96
C ARG A 189 7.11 18.61 7.55
N LEU A 190 6.26 18.69 6.52
CA LEU A 190 5.43 17.57 6.10
C LEU A 190 6.31 16.51 5.41
N LEU A 191 6.27 15.30 5.95
CA LEU A 191 7.05 14.15 5.47
C LEU A 191 6.16 13.07 4.86
N HIS A 192 4.95 12.87 5.42
CA HIS A 192 4.05 11.79 5.03
C HIS A 192 2.65 12.33 4.73
N LEU A 193 2.14 12.03 3.54
CA LEU A 193 0.83 12.50 3.07
C LEU A 193 0.05 11.34 2.47
N SER A 194 -1.13 11.08 3.03
CA SER A 194 -2.02 10.00 2.57
C SER A 194 -3.40 10.56 2.25
N LEU A 195 -3.84 10.40 1.01
CA LEU A 195 -4.98 11.09 0.41
C LEU A 195 -6.15 10.14 0.08
N PRO A 196 -7.41 10.62 0.18
CA PRO A 196 -8.59 9.83 -0.14
C PRO A 196 -8.76 9.59 -1.65
N PRO A 197 -9.65 8.65 -2.04
CA PRO A 197 -9.79 8.14 -3.41
C PRO A 197 -10.13 9.16 -4.49
N HIS A 198 -10.67 10.30 -4.08
CA HIS A 198 -11.27 11.31 -4.97
C HIS A 198 -10.53 12.65 -4.88
N THR A 199 -9.27 12.61 -4.47
CA THR A 199 -8.45 13.82 -4.38
C THR A 199 -8.07 14.27 -5.80
N ASN A 200 -8.49 15.48 -6.18
CA ASN A 200 -8.10 16.06 -7.45
C ASN A 200 -6.68 16.63 -7.35
N LEU A 201 -5.69 15.83 -7.73
CA LEU A 201 -4.28 16.24 -7.72
C LEU A 201 -3.97 17.35 -8.74
N LEU A 202 -4.83 17.61 -9.73
CA LEU A 202 -4.60 18.68 -10.70
C LEU A 202 -4.54 20.06 -10.06
N ASP A 203 -5.27 20.28 -8.96
CA ASP A 203 -5.21 21.52 -8.18
C ASP A 203 -3.79 21.83 -7.72
N TRP A 204 -2.93 20.82 -7.61
CA TRP A 204 -1.54 20.95 -7.18
C TRP A 204 -0.59 21.23 -8.35
N SER A 205 -1.04 21.01 -9.60
CA SER A 205 -0.25 21.18 -10.82
C SER A 205 -0.43 22.53 -11.54
N VAL A 206 -1.48 23.31 -11.21
CA VAL A 206 -1.95 24.46 -12.03
C VAL A 206 -1.58 25.84 -11.45
N SER A 207 -0.64 25.96 -10.51
CA SER A 207 -0.33 27.29 -9.97
C SER A 207 0.81 27.98 -10.74
N ASP A 208 0.45 28.94 -11.61
CA ASP A 208 1.38 29.85 -12.32
C ASP A 208 2.20 30.79 -11.41
N ASP A 209 1.96 30.79 -10.09
CA ASP A 209 2.69 31.61 -9.09
C ASP A 209 4.03 30.97 -8.61
N LEU A 210 4.58 30.03 -9.40
CA LEU A 210 5.74 29.16 -9.14
C LEU A 210 7.10 29.82 -8.86
N SER A 211 7.17 31.13 -8.58
CA SER A 211 8.44 31.83 -8.36
C SER A 211 8.91 31.94 -6.90
N LEU A 212 8.10 31.57 -5.89
CA LEU A 212 8.39 31.94 -4.49
C LEU A 212 8.39 30.82 -3.43
N CYS A 213 7.99 29.59 -3.75
CA CYS A 213 7.88 28.55 -2.73
C CYS A 213 8.57 27.26 -3.20
N ARG A 214 9.70 26.92 -2.57
CA ARG A 214 10.30 25.60 -2.73
C ARG A 214 9.30 24.55 -2.23
N PRO A 215 9.09 23.44 -2.97
CA PRO A 215 8.28 22.32 -2.49
C PRO A 215 8.86 21.80 -1.17
N ASN A 216 7.99 21.27 -0.30
CA ASN A 216 8.41 20.70 0.98
C ASN A 216 9.30 19.45 0.81
N HIS A 217 9.82 18.96 1.94
CA HIS A 217 10.61 17.73 2.00
C HIS A 217 9.74 16.47 2.10
N LEU A 218 8.62 16.41 1.37
CA LEU A 218 7.73 15.25 1.37
C LEU A 218 8.52 14.00 0.96
N GLN A 219 8.40 12.95 1.77
CA GLN A 219 9.11 11.68 1.57
C GLN A 219 8.15 10.59 1.13
N ASP A 220 6.95 10.53 1.71
CA ASP A 220 5.96 9.50 1.44
C ASP A 220 4.64 10.10 0.95
N LEU A 221 4.21 9.66 -0.22
CA LEU A 221 2.91 10.00 -0.81
C LEU A 221 2.10 8.72 -1.02
N CYS A 222 0.93 8.65 -0.39
CA CYS A 222 -0.02 7.56 -0.56
C CYS A 222 -1.34 8.12 -1.10
N ILE A 223 -1.83 7.56 -2.20
CA ILE A 223 -3.06 7.99 -2.85
C ILE A 223 -3.98 6.79 -2.90
N SER A 224 -5.21 6.93 -2.41
CA SER A 224 -6.23 5.92 -2.68
C SER A 224 -6.78 6.07 -4.10
N THR A 225 -7.13 4.96 -4.76
CA THR A 225 -7.86 5.00 -6.03
C THR A 225 -9.32 4.63 -5.82
N PRO A 226 -10.24 5.28 -6.55
CA PRO A 226 -11.65 4.97 -6.45
C PRO A 226 -11.95 3.60 -7.08
N PRO A 227 -12.99 2.88 -6.62
CA PRO A 227 -13.42 1.65 -7.25
C PRO A 227 -14.08 1.91 -8.63
N SER A 228 -13.24 2.03 -9.65
CA SER A 228 -13.50 1.64 -11.06
C SER A 228 -14.60 2.32 -11.91
N SER A 229 -15.17 3.47 -11.57
CA SER A 229 -16.13 4.16 -12.45
C SER A 229 -15.70 5.51 -13.04
N ASP A 230 -14.55 6.06 -12.63
CA ASP A 230 -14.11 7.40 -13.04
C ASP A 230 -12.71 7.35 -13.68
N TYR A 231 -12.68 6.99 -14.96
CA TYR A 231 -11.44 6.82 -15.73
C TYR A 231 -10.70 8.16 -15.92
N ASP A 232 -11.44 9.20 -16.26
CA ASP A 232 -10.89 10.54 -16.54
C ASP A 232 -10.22 11.13 -15.31
N HIS A 233 -10.81 10.94 -14.11
CA HIS A 233 -10.18 11.37 -12.87
C HIS A 233 -8.87 10.63 -12.60
N LEU A 234 -8.82 9.32 -12.82
CA LEU A 234 -7.60 8.54 -12.61
C LEU A 234 -6.50 8.95 -13.58
N GLU A 235 -6.81 9.14 -14.86
CA GLU A 235 -5.84 9.58 -15.86
C GLU A 235 -5.24 10.95 -15.49
N ARG A 236 -6.10 11.92 -15.15
CA ARG A 236 -5.68 13.24 -14.64
C ARG A 236 -4.83 13.15 -13.37
N SER A 237 -5.19 12.26 -12.45
CA SER A 237 -4.42 12.02 -11.22
C SER A 237 -3.03 11.47 -11.51
N MET A 238 -2.86 10.61 -12.52
CA MET A 238 -1.55 10.09 -12.90
C MET A 238 -0.66 11.16 -13.54
N TYR A 239 -1.22 12.03 -14.40
CA TYR A 239 -0.48 13.18 -14.92
C TYR A 239 -0.05 14.15 -13.83
N ALA A 240 -0.91 14.42 -12.85
CA ALA A 240 -0.56 15.25 -11.71
C ALA A 240 0.48 14.56 -10.81
N LEU A 241 0.42 13.23 -10.66
CA LEU A 241 1.41 12.46 -9.92
C LEU A 241 2.79 12.54 -10.57
N ASP A 242 2.89 12.50 -11.91
CA ASP A 242 4.15 12.74 -12.62
C ASP A 242 4.72 14.13 -12.30
N TYR A 243 3.88 15.15 -12.20
CA TYR A 243 4.29 16.50 -11.84
C TYR A 243 4.76 16.58 -10.38
N VAL A 244 4.00 16.02 -9.44
CA VAL A 244 4.37 15.98 -8.01
C VAL A 244 5.66 15.20 -7.80
N MET A 245 5.83 14.08 -8.50
CA MET A 245 7.08 13.33 -8.47
C MET A 245 8.24 14.18 -9.01
N TYR A 246 8.04 14.90 -10.11
CA TYR A 246 9.08 15.76 -10.68
C TYR A 246 9.49 16.93 -9.76
N GLU A 247 8.53 17.60 -9.12
CA GLU A 247 8.80 18.78 -8.28
C GLU A 247 9.39 18.40 -6.91
N HIS A 248 9.05 17.23 -6.37
CA HIS A 248 9.51 16.81 -5.04
C HIS A 248 10.66 15.81 -5.14
N ASP A 249 11.88 16.33 -5.32
CA ASP A 249 13.12 15.54 -5.34
C ASP A 249 13.35 14.70 -4.07
N SER A 250 12.72 15.04 -2.94
CA SER A 250 12.82 14.31 -1.67
C SER A 250 11.94 13.06 -1.58
N LEU A 251 11.04 12.83 -2.55
CA LEU A 251 10.12 11.69 -2.49
C LEU A 251 10.88 10.37 -2.57
N LYS A 252 10.65 9.52 -1.56
CA LYS A 252 11.19 8.17 -1.43
C LYS A 252 10.13 7.11 -1.72
N THR A 253 8.88 7.36 -1.35
CA THR A 253 7.80 6.39 -1.48
C THR A 253 6.58 6.98 -2.17
N VAL A 254 6.10 6.27 -3.19
CA VAL A 254 4.80 6.53 -3.82
C VAL A 254 3.97 5.25 -3.78
N LYS A 255 2.79 5.31 -3.18
CA LYS A 255 1.85 4.19 -3.09
C LYS A 255 0.49 4.57 -3.64
N LEU A 256 -0.09 3.69 -4.43
CA LEU A 256 -1.45 3.78 -4.95
C LEU A 256 -2.26 2.61 -4.40
N VAL A 257 -3.20 2.89 -3.50
CA VAL A 257 -3.94 1.88 -2.75
C VAL A 257 -5.36 1.78 -3.29
N ALA A 258 -5.81 0.57 -3.62
CA ALA A 258 -7.21 0.36 -3.99
C ALA A 258 -8.13 0.59 -2.77
N HIS A 259 -9.11 1.47 -2.90
CA HIS A 259 -10.09 1.71 -1.84
C HIS A 259 -11.01 0.49 -1.68
N GLY A 260 -10.96 -0.14 -0.49
CA GLY A 260 -11.74 -1.32 -0.14
C GLY A 260 -10.99 -2.64 -0.43
N SER A 261 -10.77 -3.43 0.61
CA SER A 261 -10.07 -4.73 0.59
C SER A 261 -10.79 -5.85 -0.18
N SER A 262 -11.97 -5.60 -0.76
CA SER A 262 -12.84 -6.62 -1.35
C SER A 262 -12.99 -6.55 -2.88
N VAL A 263 -12.29 -5.65 -3.58
CA VAL A 263 -12.39 -5.63 -5.06
C VAL A 263 -11.46 -6.70 -5.64
N SER A 264 -12.02 -7.89 -5.79
CA SER A 264 -11.57 -8.84 -6.82
C SER A 264 -11.55 -8.11 -8.16
N TYR A 265 -10.37 -7.86 -8.74
CA TYR A 265 -10.21 -7.41 -10.12
C TYR A 265 -10.49 -8.55 -11.11
N GLY A 266 -11.54 -9.34 -10.84
CA GLY A 266 -11.93 -10.52 -11.59
C GLY A 266 -12.88 -10.24 -12.75
N ASP A 267 -13.05 -8.99 -13.19
CA ASP A 267 -13.91 -8.71 -14.33
C ASP A 267 -13.29 -7.73 -15.33
N THR A 268 -13.28 -8.17 -16.58
CA THR A 268 -12.38 -7.80 -17.68
C THR A 268 -12.82 -6.59 -18.50
N SER A 269 -13.59 -5.64 -17.93
CA SER A 269 -14.16 -4.51 -18.70
C SER A 269 -13.98 -3.11 -18.08
N LYS A 270 -13.29 -2.98 -16.93
CA LYS A 270 -13.09 -1.67 -16.26
C LYS A 270 -11.95 -0.89 -16.91
N ALA A 271 -12.23 0.36 -17.30
CA ALA A 271 -11.31 1.26 -17.99
C ALA A 271 -9.96 1.37 -17.24
N ARG A 272 -8.85 1.13 -17.96
CA ARG A 272 -7.50 1.03 -17.39
C ARG A 272 -6.61 2.13 -17.93
N VAL A 273 -6.03 2.92 -17.04
CA VAL A 273 -5.19 4.07 -17.42
C VAL A 273 -3.84 3.57 -17.87
N ARG A 274 -3.45 3.98 -19.07
CA ARG A 274 -2.09 3.75 -19.56
C ARG A 274 -1.21 4.83 -18.96
N TRP A 275 -0.15 4.43 -18.29
CA TRP A 275 0.78 5.38 -17.71
C TRP A 275 2.19 5.16 -18.23
N VAL A 276 2.85 6.26 -18.58
CA VAL A 276 4.26 6.33 -18.96
C VAL A 276 4.94 7.23 -17.94
N LEU A 277 5.79 6.64 -17.10
CA LEU A 277 6.52 7.37 -16.08
C LEU A 277 7.77 8.00 -16.71
N ASP A 278 7.65 9.25 -17.16
CA ASP A 278 8.74 9.97 -17.84
C ASP A 278 9.60 10.80 -16.87
N LYS A 279 9.01 11.28 -15.77
CA LYS A 279 9.63 12.28 -14.86
C LYS A 279 9.86 11.76 -13.43
N ALA A 280 10.45 10.57 -13.30
CA ALA A 280 10.77 10.01 -11.99
C ALA A 280 12.03 10.64 -11.34
N THR A 281 12.04 10.70 -10.01
CA THR A 281 13.18 11.18 -9.19
C THR A 281 14.19 10.08 -8.96
N HIS A 282 15.45 10.47 -8.74
CA HIS A 282 16.54 9.56 -8.42
C HIS A 282 16.49 9.03 -6.98
N ASN A 283 15.72 9.67 -6.09
CA ASN A 283 15.61 9.30 -4.69
C ASN A 283 14.48 8.31 -4.40
N LEU A 284 13.67 7.96 -5.39
CA LEU A 284 12.55 7.04 -5.23
C LEU A 284 13.06 5.64 -4.85
N GLN A 285 12.71 5.19 -3.66
CA GLN A 285 13.04 3.87 -3.10
C GLN A 285 11.90 2.87 -3.25
N ARG A 286 10.65 3.35 -3.27
CA ARG A 286 9.47 2.49 -3.33
C ARG A 286 8.39 3.04 -4.25
N LEU A 287 7.99 2.22 -5.22
CA LEU A 287 6.84 2.45 -6.07
C LEU A 287 5.88 1.26 -5.95
N ASP A 288 4.74 1.47 -5.28
CA ASP A 288 3.73 0.43 -5.03
C ASP A 288 2.38 0.84 -5.64
N LEU A 289 2.12 0.38 -6.86
CA LEU A 289 0.93 0.73 -7.64
C LEU A 289 0.01 -0.47 -7.86
N SER A 290 0.07 -1.51 -7.03
CA SER A 290 -0.66 -2.76 -7.32
C SER A 290 -1.33 -3.37 -6.09
N PRO A 291 -2.53 -3.96 -6.23
CA PRO A 291 -3.33 -4.07 -7.45
C PRO A 291 -4.03 -2.73 -7.80
N SER A 292 -3.89 -2.26 -9.04
CA SER A 292 -4.45 -0.99 -9.51
C SER A 292 -4.97 -1.08 -10.94
N PRO A 293 -5.97 -0.27 -11.33
CA PRO A 293 -6.36 -0.05 -12.72
C PRO A 293 -5.26 0.55 -13.63
N VAL A 294 -4.15 1.02 -13.09
CA VAL A 294 -3.04 1.61 -13.85
C VAL A 294 -2.15 0.53 -14.48
N VAL A 295 -1.88 0.64 -15.79
CA VAL A 295 -1.12 -0.34 -16.56
C VAL A 295 0.03 0.32 -17.31
N PHE A 296 1.23 -0.24 -17.17
CA PHE A 296 2.44 0.17 -17.88
C PHE A 296 2.58 -0.60 -19.21
N TYR A 297 2.93 0.11 -20.28
CA TYR A 297 3.07 -0.46 -21.63
C TYR A 297 4.51 -0.60 -22.10
N LYS A 298 5.45 0.20 -21.57
CA LYS A 298 6.88 0.12 -21.87
C LYS A 298 7.68 0.66 -20.69
N LEU A 299 8.73 -0.05 -20.25
CA LEU A 299 9.60 0.36 -19.12
C LEU A 299 10.91 1.07 -19.53
N TYR A 300 11.06 1.40 -20.82
CA TYR A 300 12.27 1.81 -21.55
C TYR A 300 13.15 2.96 -20.99
N LEU A 301 12.81 3.62 -19.87
CA LEU A 301 13.55 4.75 -19.32
C LEU A 301 14.02 4.58 -17.87
N TRP A 302 13.77 3.42 -17.24
CA TRP A 302 14.00 3.28 -15.79
C TRP A 302 15.47 3.08 -15.40
N MET A 303 16.25 2.41 -16.25
CA MET A 303 17.66 2.06 -15.98
C MET A 303 18.56 3.24 -15.61
N LYS A 304 18.26 4.45 -16.09
CA LYS A 304 19.10 5.65 -15.82
C LYS A 304 18.58 6.54 -14.69
N LYS A 305 17.31 6.39 -14.30
CA LYS A 305 16.64 7.34 -13.39
C LYS A 305 16.33 6.77 -12.01
N LEU A 306 16.16 5.45 -11.88
CA LEU A 306 15.65 4.80 -10.66
C LEU A 306 16.71 3.97 -9.92
N GLY A 307 17.94 4.49 -9.80
CA GLY A 307 19.06 3.74 -9.20
C GLY A 307 18.85 3.35 -7.73
N ASN A 308 18.08 4.12 -6.98
CA ASN A 308 17.79 3.87 -5.56
C ASN A 308 16.51 3.03 -5.33
N LEU A 309 15.85 2.55 -6.39
CA LEU A 309 14.57 1.86 -6.28
C LEU A 309 14.76 0.46 -5.67
N CYS A 310 14.30 0.31 -4.44
CA CYS A 310 14.38 -0.94 -3.68
C CYS A 310 13.16 -1.84 -3.90
N ILE A 311 11.98 -1.24 -4.04
CA ILE A 311 10.70 -1.95 -4.04
C ILE A 311 9.84 -1.47 -5.20
N LEU A 312 9.44 -2.41 -6.04
CA LEU A 312 8.63 -2.13 -7.21
C LEU A 312 7.45 -3.09 -7.29
N LYS A 313 6.23 -2.54 -7.27
CA LYS A 313 5.01 -3.31 -7.51
C LYS A 313 4.11 -2.60 -8.51
N ILE A 314 3.91 -3.20 -9.68
CA ILE A 314 3.21 -2.56 -10.80
C ILE A 314 2.40 -3.59 -11.60
N THR A 315 1.46 -3.07 -12.39
CA THR A 315 0.76 -3.84 -13.42
C THR A 315 1.33 -3.50 -14.79
N VAL A 316 1.72 -4.50 -15.57
CA VAL A 316 2.20 -4.35 -16.95
C VAL A 316 1.21 -4.99 -17.92
N ASP A 317 1.09 -4.42 -19.13
CA ASP A 317 0.18 -4.97 -20.15
C ASP A 317 0.68 -6.32 -20.66
N VAL A 318 1.91 -6.36 -21.17
CA VAL A 318 2.64 -7.56 -21.58
C VAL A 318 4.06 -7.44 -21.05
N LEU A 319 4.60 -8.51 -20.48
CA LEU A 319 5.99 -8.55 -20.02
C LEU A 319 6.89 -9.05 -21.16
N SER A 320 7.81 -8.21 -21.64
CA SER A 320 8.78 -8.57 -22.69
C SER A 320 10.18 -8.88 -22.12
N LEU A 321 11.05 -9.52 -22.91
CA LEU A 321 12.44 -9.75 -22.51
C LEU A 321 13.21 -8.44 -22.27
N ASN A 322 12.92 -7.40 -23.05
CA ASN A 322 13.51 -6.07 -22.87
C ASN A 322 13.09 -5.44 -21.54
N ASP A 323 11.84 -5.65 -21.09
CA ASP A 323 11.41 -5.20 -19.76
C ASP A 323 12.15 -5.94 -18.64
N VAL A 324 12.42 -7.24 -18.82
CA VAL A 324 13.21 -8.03 -17.87
C VAL A 324 14.65 -7.51 -17.79
N GLU A 325 15.28 -7.19 -18.91
CA GLU A 325 16.64 -6.61 -18.98
C GLU A 325 16.70 -5.21 -18.32
N ILE A 326 15.67 -4.39 -18.53
CA ILE A 326 15.57 -3.08 -17.86
C ILE A 326 15.45 -3.24 -16.35
N LEU A 327 14.60 -4.16 -15.89
CA LEU A 327 14.38 -4.42 -14.48
C LEU A 327 15.59 -5.08 -13.82
N SER A 328 16.31 -5.93 -14.55
CA SER A 328 17.55 -6.52 -14.08
C SER A 328 18.59 -5.41 -13.90
N GLY A 329 18.65 -4.40 -14.77
CA GLY A 329 19.58 -3.27 -14.62
C GLY A 329 19.42 -2.39 -13.37
N LEU A 330 18.42 -2.62 -12.50
CA LEU A 330 18.19 -1.81 -11.29
C LEU A 330 19.02 -2.33 -10.10
N PRO A 331 20.05 -1.59 -9.64
CA PRO A 331 21.06 -2.14 -8.72
C PRO A 331 20.56 -2.31 -7.27
N ALA A 332 19.61 -1.48 -6.83
CA ALA A 332 19.07 -1.52 -5.47
C ALA A 332 17.82 -2.39 -5.33
N LEU A 333 17.31 -2.98 -6.43
CA LEU A 333 16.01 -3.64 -6.44
C LEU A 333 16.01 -4.93 -5.62
N THR A 334 15.40 -4.87 -4.44
CA THR A 334 15.30 -6.00 -3.49
C THR A 334 13.98 -6.76 -3.61
N ALA A 335 12.92 -6.10 -4.08
CA ALA A 335 11.60 -6.70 -4.19
C ALA A 335 10.84 -6.26 -5.44
N LEU A 336 10.40 -7.25 -6.22
CA LEU A 336 9.67 -7.05 -7.47
C LEU A 336 8.35 -7.82 -7.45
N SER A 337 7.24 -7.13 -7.70
CA SER A 337 5.92 -7.74 -7.87
C SER A 337 5.24 -7.23 -9.13
N LEU A 338 5.18 -8.07 -10.16
CA LEU A 338 4.57 -7.74 -11.44
C LEU A 338 3.20 -8.43 -11.59
N TYR A 339 2.20 -7.64 -11.94
CA TYR A 339 0.89 -8.11 -12.38
C TYR A 339 0.85 -8.00 -13.91
N VAL A 340 0.97 -9.12 -14.60
CA VAL A 340 1.00 -9.19 -16.06
C VAL A 340 -0.42 -9.40 -16.56
N LYS A 341 -0.97 -8.39 -17.24
CA LYS A 341 -2.36 -8.42 -17.70
C LYS A 341 -2.55 -9.50 -18.77
N ARG A 342 -1.75 -9.45 -19.84
CA ARG A 342 -1.79 -10.36 -20.98
C ARG A 342 -0.51 -11.17 -21.00
N SER A 343 -0.65 -12.49 -20.96
CA SER A 343 0.48 -13.39 -21.10
C SER A 343 1.22 -13.16 -22.42
N PRO A 344 2.56 -13.09 -22.43
CA PRO A 344 3.32 -13.00 -23.66
C PRO A 344 3.22 -14.30 -24.47
N CYS A 345 3.26 -14.19 -25.79
CA CYS A 345 3.31 -15.36 -26.68
C CYS A 345 4.67 -16.08 -26.63
N ALA A 346 5.72 -15.37 -26.22
CA ALA A 346 7.09 -15.90 -26.12
C ALA A 346 7.41 -16.34 -24.69
N LYS A 347 8.33 -17.31 -24.57
CA LYS A 347 8.88 -17.75 -23.28
C LYS A 347 9.70 -16.63 -22.64
N ILE A 348 9.35 -16.26 -21.40
CA ILE A 348 10.10 -15.27 -20.62
C ILE A 348 11.28 -15.97 -19.99
N ILE A 349 12.49 -15.49 -20.24
CA ILE A 349 13.73 -16.08 -19.73
C ILE A 349 14.39 -15.06 -18.79
N PHE A 350 14.57 -15.47 -17.54
CA PHE A 350 15.40 -14.78 -16.56
C PHE A 350 16.77 -15.43 -16.58
N GLY A 351 17.72 -14.82 -17.30
CA GLY A 351 19.06 -15.38 -17.52
C GLY A 351 20.13 -14.88 -16.55
N THR A 352 21.32 -15.48 -16.66
CA THR A 352 22.53 -15.13 -15.89
C THR A 352 23.17 -13.80 -16.29
N ALA A 353 22.81 -13.28 -17.45
CA ALA A 353 23.33 -12.00 -17.95
C ALA A 353 22.77 -10.83 -17.11
N ALA A 354 23.49 -10.52 -16.04
CA ALA A 354 23.52 -9.27 -15.28
C ALA A 354 22.16 -8.63 -14.95
N GLY A 355 21.78 -8.72 -13.67
CA GLY A 355 21.15 -7.55 -13.08
C GLY A 355 20.44 -7.72 -11.74
N PHE A 356 19.75 -8.83 -11.51
CA PHE A 356 18.99 -9.04 -10.26
C PHE A 356 19.89 -9.42 -9.07
N THR A 357 20.97 -8.68 -8.86
CA THR A 357 21.99 -8.94 -7.83
C THR A 357 21.51 -8.58 -6.43
N ALA A 358 20.57 -7.65 -6.28
CA ALA A 358 20.01 -7.30 -4.97
C ALA A 358 18.66 -7.99 -4.67
N LEU A 359 18.07 -8.68 -5.66
CA LEU A 359 16.70 -9.14 -5.60
C LEU A 359 16.54 -10.30 -4.61
N LYS A 360 15.70 -10.09 -3.60
CA LYS A 360 15.36 -11.07 -2.55
C LYS A 360 13.96 -11.65 -2.73
N TYR A 361 13.07 -10.90 -3.37
CA TYR A 361 11.68 -11.31 -3.59
C TYR A 361 11.22 -11.05 -5.03
N LEU A 362 10.63 -12.07 -5.64
CA LEU A 362 9.99 -11.98 -6.94
C LEU A 362 8.58 -12.55 -6.89
N LYS A 363 7.60 -11.76 -7.32
CA LYS A 363 6.24 -12.19 -7.59
C LYS A 363 5.81 -11.86 -9.01
N LEU A 364 5.33 -12.87 -9.71
CA LEU A 364 4.71 -12.74 -11.03
C LEU A 364 3.27 -13.24 -10.93
N ARG A 365 2.29 -12.38 -11.24
CA ARG A 365 0.89 -12.76 -11.38
C ARG A 365 0.45 -12.57 -12.81
N PHE A 366 0.13 -13.64 -13.51
CA PHE A 366 -0.42 -13.64 -14.87
C PHE A 366 -1.94 -13.67 -14.80
N MET A 367 -2.57 -12.59 -15.24
CA MET A 367 -4.02 -12.37 -15.08
C MET A 367 -4.85 -12.98 -16.21
N SER A 368 -4.24 -13.23 -17.38
CA SER A 368 -4.92 -13.86 -18.52
C SER A 368 -3.93 -14.56 -19.44
N GLY A 369 -4.40 -15.61 -20.12
CA GLY A 369 -3.61 -16.41 -21.06
C GLY A 369 -2.62 -17.35 -20.40
N ILE A 370 -1.82 -18.04 -21.23
CA ILE A 370 -0.81 -19.00 -20.81
C ILE A 370 0.57 -18.33 -20.88
N SER A 371 1.33 -18.36 -19.79
CA SER A 371 2.67 -17.77 -19.72
C SER A 371 3.73 -18.83 -19.42
N TRP A 372 4.74 -18.91 -20.28
CA TRP A 372 5.91 -19.76 -20.08
C TRP A 372 7.05 -18.96 -19.47
N VAL A 373 7.63 -19.47 -18.38
CA VAL A 373 8.70 -18.80 -17.66
C VAL A 373 9.85 -19.77 -17.41
N LYS A 374 11.08 -19.33 -17.75
CA LYS A 374 12.33 -20.01 -17.42
C LYS A 374 13.18 -19.13 -16.51
N PHE A 375 13.71 -19.73 -15.46
CA PHE A 375 14.77 -19.18 -14.63
C PHE A 375 16.03 -20.01 -14.87
N GLU A 376 17.07 -19.39 -15.41
CA GLU A 376 18.36 -20.04 -15.64
C GLU A 376 19.15 -20.14 -14.33
N ALA A 377 20.12 -21.06 -14.30
CA ALA A 377 20.93 -21.30 -13.12
C ALA A 377 21.58 -19.99 -12.64
N ASP A 378 21.47 -19.68 -11.35
CA ASP A 378 22.06 -18.47 -10.72
C ASP A 378 21.63 -17.12 -11.32
N ALA A 379 20.51 -17.04 -12.07
CA ALA A 379 19.99 -15.78 -12.61
C ALA A 379 19.69 -14.71 -11.54
N MET A 380 19.40 -15.13 -10.30
CA MET A 380 19.12 -14.25 -9.16
C MET A 380 19.75 -14.83 -7.89
N PRO A 381 21.04 -14.57 -7.63
CA PRO A 381 21.82 -15.30 -6.61
C PRO A 381 21.35 -15.06 -5.18
N HIS A 382 20.66 -13.94 -4.93
CA HIS A 382 20.17 -13.56 -3.59
C HIS A 382 18.65 -13.72 -3.44
N LEU A 383 17.97 -14.33 -4.42
CA LEU A 383 16.51 -14.48 -4.40
C LEU A 383 16.10 -15.48 -3.32
N TRP A 384 15.42 -15.02 -2.27
CA TRP A 384 14.96 -15.89 -1.18
C TRP A 384 13.59 -16.49 -1.47
N LYS A 385 12.69 -15.72 -2.09
CA LYS A 385 11.29 -16.10 -2.24
C LYS A 385 10.76 -15.82 -3.64
N LEU A 386 10.28 -16.86 -4.30
CA LEU A 386 9.66 -16.82 -5.63
C LEU A 386 8.16 -17.18 -5.54
N ARG A 387 7.30 -16.29 -6.03
CA ARG A 387 5.85 -16.52 -6.08
C ARG A 387 5.31 -16.36 -7.50
N LEU A 388 4.76 -17.44 -8.03
CA LEU A 388 4.11 -17.45 -9.32
C LEU A 388 2.61 -17.62 -9.12
N VAL A 389 1.80 -16.79 -9.76
CA VAL A 389 0.33 -16.85 -9.68
C VAL A 389 -0.23 -16.80 -11.09
N PHE A 390 -1.11 -17.73 -11.43
CA PHE A 390 -1.76 -17.80 -12.74
C PHE A 390 -3.26 -17.80 -12.52
N ASP A 391 -3.95 -16.79 -13.07
CA ASP A 391 -5.41 -16.67 -13.00
C ASP A 391 -6.13 -17.47 -14.10
N ALA A 392 -5.38 -18.10 -15.01
CA ALA A 392 -5.87 -19.03 -16.02
C ALA A 392 -4.96 -20.26 -16.08
N ILE A 393 -5.58 -21.44 -16.21
CA ILE A 393 -4.89 -22.71 -16.40
C ILE A 393 -5.09 -23.11 -17.87
N PRO A 394 -4.05 -23.54 -18.59
CA PRO A 394 -4.21 -24.06 -19.94
C PRO A 394 -5.17 -25.28 -19.96
N PRO A 395 -6.17 -25.34 -20.86
CA PRO A 395 -6.85 -26.59 -21.14
C PRO A 395 -5.86 -27.50 -21.88
N MET A 396 -5.28 -28.46 -21.16
CA MET A 396 -4.31 -29.43 -21.71
C MET A 396 -4.94 -30.77 -22.07
N ASP A 397 -6.28 -30.84 -22.16
CA ASP A 397 -6.99 -32.03 -22.62
C ASP A 397 -7.28 -31.92 -24.12
N GLN A 398 -6.21 -32.05 -24.89
CA GLN A 398 -6.16 -32.49 -26.28
C GLN A 398 -4.67 -32.48 -26.64
N ARG A 399 -4.21 -33.56 -27.28
CA ARG A 399 -3.00 -33.47 -28.13
C ARG A 399 -3.06 -32.15 -28.90
N LEU A 400 -1.91 -31.49 -29.06
CA LEU A 400 -1.68 -30.27 -29.86
C LEU A 400 -2.24 -30.38 -31.30
N ASP A 401 -3.56 -30.47 -31.45
CA ASP A 401 -4.27 -30.75 -32.70
C ASP A 401 -5.48 -29.81 -32.88
N LEU A 402 -5.72 -28.84 -31.99
CA LEU A 402 -6.69 -27.77 -32.26
C LEU A 402 -6.00 -26.41 -32.36
N PHE A 403 -6.24 -25.78 -33.51
CA PHE A 403 -5.92 -24.41 -33.94
C PHE A 403 -4.61 -24.22 -34.71
N SER A 404 -4.64 -24.67 -35.97
CA SER A 404 -3.79 -24.23 -37.07
C SER A 404 -3.80 -22.69 -37.23
N VAL A 405 -2.78 -22.00 -36.71
CA VAL A 405 -2.27 -20.76 -37.31
C VAL A 405 -0.74 -20.87 -37.38
N GLY A 406 -0.25 -21.06 -38.60
CA GLY A 406 0.95 -21.83 -38.93
C GLY A 406 2.32 -21.19 -38.72
N ASP A 407 2.49 -20.07 -38.01
CA ASP A 407 3.83 -19.47 -37.90
C ASP A 407 4.21 -18.87 -36.54
N GLN A 408 3.36 -18.97 -35.51
CA GLN A 408 3.74 -18.52 -34.15
C GLN A 408 4.54 -19.57 -33.36
N TRP A 409 4.61 -20.84 -33.82
CA TRP A 409 5.12 -21.96 -32.99
C TRP A 409 6.48 -22.54 -33.39
N LYS A 410 7.31 -21.83 -34.17
CA LYS A 410 8.70 -22.25 -34.44
C LYS A 410 9.67 -22.06 -33.25
N GLN A 411 9.26 -21.36 -32.19
CA GLN A 411 10.11 -21.09 -31.00
C GLN A 411 9.95 -22.10 -29.84
N TYR A 412 9.10 -23.13 -29.99
CA TYR A 412 8.84 -24.13 -28.95
C TYR A 412 9.86 -25.30 -28.95
N ARG A 413 11.08 -25.08 -29.46
CA ARG A 413 12.13 -26.13 -29.54
C ARG A 413 12.86 -26.42 -28.21
N HIS A 414 12.50 -25.75 -27.10
CA HIS A 414 13.30 -25.80 -25.86
C HIS A 414 12.52 -26.24 -24.59
N GLY A 415 11.63 -27.22 -24.74
CA GLY A 415 11.00 -27.92 -23.61
C GLY A 415 9.49 -27.68 -23.49
N THR A 416 8.77 -28.67 -22.96
CA THR A 416 7.31 -28.70 -22.81
C THR A 416 6.82 -28.06 -21.51
N GLU A 417 7.72 -27.61 -20.63
CA GLU A 417 7.34 -27.16 -19.27
C GLU A 417 6.89 -25.70 -19.26
N LEU A 418 5.80 -25.42 -18.56
CA LEU A 418 5.25 -24.07 -18.38
C LEU A 418 6.17 -23.23 -17.49
N ILE A 419 6.70 -23.84 -16.44
CA ILE A 419 7.61 -23.23 -15.46
C ILE A 419 8.86 -24.10 -15.43
N SER A 420 10.02 -23.50 -15.71
CA SER A 420 11.32 -24.17 -15.63
C SER A 420 12.22 -23.37 -14.70
N ILE A 421 12.66 -23.99 -13.61
CA ILE A 421 13.53 -23.38 -12.60
C ILE A 421 14.79 -24.24 -12.50
N GLU A 422 15.88 -23.76 -13.09
CA GLU A 422 17.21 -24.35 -12.93
C GLU A 422 17.76 -24.10 -11.51
N HIS A 423 18.99 -24.50 -11.23
CA HIS A 423 19.55 -24.36 -9.88
C HIS A 423 19.65 -22.88 -9.44
N MET A 424 18.98 -22.53 -8.34
CA MET A 424 18.97 -21.18 -7.79
C MET A 424 19.53 -21.20 -6.37
N THR A 425 20.80 -20.83 -6.22
CA THR A 425 21.57 -20.93 -4.96
C THR A 425 20.95 -20.19 -3.77
N GLY A 426 20.32 -19.03 -3.98
CA GLY A 426 19.71 -18.23 -2.91
C GLY A 426 18.30 -18.65 -2.47
N LEU A 427 17.66 -19.56 -3.23
CA LEU A 427 16.22 -19.79 -3.16
C LEU A 427 15.81 -20.63 -1.95
N ARG A 428 14.93 -20.08 -1.11
CA ARG A 428 14.47 -20.73 0.14
C ARG A 428 13.00 -21.11 0.10
N GLU A 429 12.17 -20.34 -0.59
CA GLU A 429 10.75 -20.58 -0.72
C GLU A 429 10.29 -20.38 -2.16
N VAL A 430 9.56 -21.36 -2.69
CA VAL A 430 8.92 -21.28 -4.01
C VAL A 430 7.46 -21.69 -3.87
N SER A 431 6.57 -20.86 -4.38
CA SER A 431 5.15 -21.18 -4.46
C SER A 431 4.60 -20.89 -5.85
N ALA A 432 3.80 -21.81 -6.37
CA ALA A 432 3.03 -21.64 -7.60
C ALA A 432 1.54 -21.78 -7.30
N LYS A 433 0.76 -20.73 -7.54
CA LYS A 433 -0.68 -20.72 -7.30
C LYS A 433 -1.43 -20.64 -8.62
N PHE A 434 -2.37 -21.54 -8.83
CA PHE A 434 -3.26 -21.52 -9.99
C PHE A 434 -4.70 -21.26 -9.50
N VAL A 435 -5.34 -20.24 -10.08
CA VAL A 435 -6.66 -19.74 -9.68
C VAL A 435 -7.64 -19.94 -10.84
N GLY A 436 -8.83 -20.49 -10.59
CA GLY A 436 -9.91 -20.55 -11.58
C GLY A 436 -10.72 -21.85 -11.58
N LEU A 437 -11.90 -21.83 -12.22
CA LEU A 437 -12.91 -22.92 -12.27
C LEU A 437 -12.42 -24.26 -12.87
N ALA A 438 -11.25 -24.27 -13.52
CA ALA A 438 -10.67 -25.44 -14.18
C ALA A 438 -9.47 -26.04 -13.43
N ALA A 439 -9.21 -25.63 -12.18
CA ALA A 439 -8.13 -26.13 -11.35
C ALA A 439 -8.36 -27.57 -10.86
N ARG A 440 -8.62 -28.52 -11.77
CA ARG A 440 -8.67 -29.95 -11.43
C ARG A 440 -7.23 -30.45 -11.27
N LEU A 441 -6.97 -31.06 -10.11
CA LEU A 441 -5.69 -31.65 -9.70
C LEU A 441 -5.08 -32.58 -10.76
N GLU A 442 -5.92 -33.21 -11.58
CA GLU A 442 -5.55 -34.08 -12.70
C GLU A 442 -4.75 -33.35 -13.79
N CYS A 443 -5.10 -32.11 -14.13
CA CYS A 443 -4.38 -31.33 -15.16
C CYS A 443 -2.98 -30.92 -14.71
N VAL A 444 -2.80 -30.60 -13.42
CA VAL A 444 -1.51 -30.17 -12.84
C VAL A 444 -0.58 -31.37 -12.60
N SER A 445 -1.14 -32.54 -12.29
CA SER A 445 -0.38 -33.74 -11.92
C SER A 445 -0.05 -34.63 -13.13
N ALA A 446 -0.79 -34.55 -14.23
CA ALA A 446 -0.65 -35.47 -15.37
C ALA A 446 0.47 -35.10 -16.37
N ILE A 447 0.98 -33.86 -16.37
CA ILE A 447 1.98 -33.38 -17.34
C ILE A 447 2.94 -32.45 -16.61
N GLY A 448 4.26 -32.56 -16.86
CA GLY A 448 5.33 -31.76 -16.25
C GLY A 448 5.20 -30.24 -16.48
N ILE A 449 4.23 -29.61 -15.84
CA ILE A 449 3.94 -28.17 -15.90
C ILE A 449 5.04 -27.38 -15.19
N VAL A 450 5.65 -27.97 -14.18
CA VAL A 450 6.71 -27.36 -13.40
C VAL A 450 7.92 -28.28 -13.38
N SER A 451 9.04 -27.78 -13.89
CA SER A 451 10.36 -28.38 -13.81
C SER A 451 11.17 -27.59 -12.80
N ASN A 452 11.63 -28.25 -11.75
CA ASN A 452 12.42 -27.65 -10.67
C ASN A 452 13.67 -28.47 -10.43
N HIS A 453 14.82 -27.81 -10.38
CA HIS A 453 16.07 -28.48 -10.08
C HIS A 453 16.02 -29.16 -8.69
N PRO A 454 16.50 -30.41 -8.52
CA PRO A 454 16.40 -31.14 -7.25
C PRO A 454 17.04 -30.45 -6.03
N SER A 455 18.01 -29.57 -6.25
CA SER A 455 18.68 -28.80 -5.20
C SER A 455 17.89 -27.58 -4.71
N ASN A 456 16.81 -27.20 -5.42
CA ASN A 456 15.95 -26.10 -5.01
C ASN A 456 14.93 -26.59 -3.96
N PRO A 457 14.35 -25.69 -3.14
CA PRO A 457 13.25 -26.05 -2.24
C PRO A 457 12.07 -26.64 -3.02
N ILE A 458 11.31 -27.52 -2.37
CA ILE A 458 10.09 -28.09 -2.92
C ILE A 458 9.10 -26.96 -3.20
N ILE A 459 8.50 -26.96 -4.40
CA ILE A 459 7.54 -25.95 -4.81
C ILE A 459 6.21 -26.24 -4.13
N ASP A 460 5.71 -25.27 -3.35
CA ASP A 460 4.36 -25.30 -2.81
C ASP A 460 3.36 -24.94 -3.92
N VAL A 461 2.67 -25.96 -4.46
CA VAL A 461 1.68 -25.78 -5.51
C VAL A 461 0.28 -25.70 -4.89
N GLN A 462 -0.36 -24.53 -5.02
CA GLN A 462 -1.71 -24.30 -4.51
C GLN A 462 -2.71 -24.16 -5.66
N LEU A 463 -3.75 -25.00 -5.63
CA LEU A 463 -4.93 -24.85 -6.47
C LEU A 463 -6.02 -24.18 -5.65
N VAL A 464 -6.54 -23.05 -6.14
CA VAL A 464 -7.61 -22.34 -5.44
C VAL A 464 -8.81 -22.20 -6.35
N ASP A 465 -9.86 -22.93 -6.00
CA ASP A 465 -11.19 -22.71 -6.53
C ASP A 465 -11.65 -21.31 -6.14
N SER A 466 -12.12 -20.55 -7.12
CA SER A 466 -12.58 -19.16 -7.00
C SER A 466 -13.76 -18.95 -6.03
N CYS A 467 -14.23 -20.00 -5.34
CA CYS A 467 -15.35 -19.96 -4.39
C CYS A 467 -14.97 -19.76 -2.91
N SER A 468 -13.68 -19.68 -2.54
CA SER A 468 -13.26 -19.63 -1.11
C SER A 468 -12.78 -18.26 -0.60
N HIS A 469 -13.33 -17.17 -1.14
CA HIS A 469 -13.26 -15.85 -0.49
C HIS A 469 -14.63 -15.44 0.05
N GLY A 470 -15.07 -16.19 1.05
CA GLY A 470 -16.21 -15.87 1.90
C GLY A 470 -16.07 -16.63 3.21
N ALA A 471 -16.06 -15.88 4.32
CA ALA A 471 -16.00 -16.35 5.71
C ALA A 471 -14.64 -16.90 6.21
N LYS A 472 -13.83 -16.03 6.79
CA LYS A 472 -13.46 -16.14 8.22
C LYS A 472 -13.51 -14.73 8.82
N ARG A 473 -14.19 -14.65 9.96
CA ARG A 473 -14.69 -13.47 10.68
C ARG A 473 -13.60 -12.51 11.12
#